data_AF-A0NCV0-F1
#
_entry.id   AF-A0NCV0-F1
#
_cell.length_a   1.000
_cell.length_b   1.000
_cell.length_c   1.000
_cell.angle_alpha   90.00
_cell.angle_beta   90.00
_cell.angle_gamma   90.00
#
_symmetry.space_group_name_H-M   'P 1'
#
loop_
_entity.id
_entity.type
_entity.pdbx_description
1 polymer ?
#
loop_
_entity_poly.entity_id
_entity_poly.type
_entity_poly.pdbx_seq_one_letter_code
_entity_poly.pdbx_strand_id
1 'polypeptide(L)'
;LLAKRIHIQNPTAVRKGFGYLKDYSLDFFHYAARWRGAPATIVEQEGKKVWGAIWEIDNSNLADLDRQEGVHNSVYKPLTLPVVLPTGDTLDCRVYQLVRNPCCLAPDAVDRPYERQPSKTYMNII
;
A
#
# COMPACT_ATOMS: atom_id res chain seq x y z
N LEU A 1 1.11 15.89 6.53
CA LEU A 1 1.01 15.83 5.05
C LEU A 1 0.19 14.63 4.57
N LEU A 2 0.43 13.40 5.07
CA LEU A 2 -0.33 12.21 4.66
C LEU A 2 -1.83 12.24 5.04
N ALA A 3 -2.14 12.63 6.28
CA ALA A 3 -3.53 12.74 6.76
C ALA A 3 -4.36 13.75 5.95
N LYS A 4 -3.77 14.90 5.59
CA LYS A 4 -4.43 15.88 4.73
C LYS A 4 -4.77 15.32 3.35
N ARG A 5 -4.01 14.33 2.85
CA ARG A 5 -4.20 13.74 1.52
C ARG A 5 -5.32 12.71 1.50
N ILE A 6 -5.42 11.86 2.54
CA ILE A 6 -6.51 10.86 2.60
C ILE A 6 -7.88 11.54 2.68
N HIS A 7 -7.98 12.68 3.39
CA HIS A 7 -9.20 13.46 3.50
C HIS A 7 -9.64 14.18 2.22
N ILE A 8 -8.77 14.36 1.23
CA ILE A 8 -9.15 15.00 -0.06
C ILE A 8 -10.24 14.19 -0.75
N GLN A 9 -10.18 12.86 -0.64
CA GLN A 9 -11.09 11.97 -1.33
C GLN A 9 -11.82 10.99 -0.40
N ASN A 10 -11.49 10.99 0.90
CA ASN A 10 -12.10 10.15 1.93
C ASN A 10 -12.36 11.01 3.18
N PRO A 11 -13.38 11.90 3.17
CA PRO A 11 -13.59 12.89 4.21
C PRO A 11 -13.91 12.29 5.58
N THR A 12 -14.44 11.07 5.63
CA THR A 12 -14.77 10.38 6.89
C THR A 12 -13.56 9.65 7.51
N ALA A 13 -12.37 9.71 6.90
CA ALA A 13 -11.24 8.90 7.35
C ALA A 13 -10.79 9.29 8.76
N VAL A 14 -10.81 8.35 9.70
CA VAL A 14 -10.33 8.56 11.07
C VAL A 14 -9.09 7.70 11.30
N ARG A 15 -8.01 8.31 11.81
CA ARG A 15 -6.79 7.57 12.13
C ARG A 15 -7.03 6.73 13.40
N LYS A 16 -6.92 5.41 13.30
CA LYS A 16 -7.07 4.50 14.45
C LYS A 16 -5.74 4.09 15.07
N GLY A 17 -4.67 4.09 14.29
CA GLY A 17 -3.33 3.77 14.79
C GLY A 17 -2.38 3.29 13.71
N PHE A 18 -1.56 2.32 14.06
CA PHE A 18 -0.61 1.66 13.17
C PHE A 18 -0.56 0.17 13.52
N GLY A 19 -0.10 -0.63 12.57
CA GLY A 19 0.10 -2.07 12.73
C GLY A 19 0.96 -2.60 11.60
N TYR A 20 1.14 -3.92 11.55
CA TYR A 20 1.91 -4.54 10.48
C TYR A 20 1.23 -5.77 9.89
N LEU A 21 1.48 -6.01 8.61
CA LEU A 21 1.19 -7.31 7.98
C LEU A 21 2.40 -8.21 8.18
N LYS A 22 2.16 -9.43 8.68
CA LYS A 22 3.18 -10.47 8.81
C LYS A 22 3.31 -11.23 7.49
N ASP A 23 4.52 -11.63 7.14
CA ASP A 23 4.86 -12.39 5.94
C ASP A 23 4.63 -11.58 4.65
N TYR A 24 4.80 -10.25 4.75
CA TYR A 24 4.78 -9.30 3.64
C TYR A 24 5.94 -8.31 3.74
N SER A 25 6.36 -7.77 2.58
CA SER A 25 7.29 -6.65 2.47
C SER A 25 6.76 -5.56 1.54
N LEU A 26 7.27 -4.33 1.73
CA LEU A 26 6.98 -3.19 0.86
C LEU A 26 7.87 -3.27 -0.39
N ASP A 27 7.24 -3.11 -1.54
CA ASP A 27 7.94 -3.01 -2.82
C ASP A 27 7.38 -1.88 -3.69
N PHE A 28 8.03 -1.63 -4.81
CA PHE A 28 7.58 -0.67 -5.81
C PHE A 28 7.70 -1.32 -7.18
N PHE A 29 6.66 -1.19 -8.01
CA PHE A 29 6.69 -1.79 -9.33
C PHE A 29 5.81 -1.07 -10.34
N HIS A 30 6.25 -1.11 -11.60
CA HIS A 30 5.58 -0.54 -12.78
C HIS A 30 5.55 0.99 -12.78
N TYR A 31 6.29 1.60 -13.71
CA TYR A 31 6.33 3.06 -13.82
C TYR A 31 4.93 3.65 -14.03
N ALA A 32 4.49 4.48 -13.09
CA ALA A 32 3.25 5.21 -13.20
C ALA A 32 3.54 6.67 -13.56
N ALA A 33 3.12 7.10 -14.75
CA ALA A 33 3.31 8.48 -15.22
C ALA A 33 2.76 9.52 -14.23
N ARG A 34 1.63 9.20 -13.56
CA ARG A 34 1.03 10.02 -12.50
C ARG A 34 2.00 10.32 -11.35
N TRP A 35 2.81 9.33 -10.99
CA TRP A 35 3.78 9.42 -9.90
C TRP A 35 5.18 9.77 -10.40
N ARG A 36 5.41 9.76 -11.72
CA ARG A 36 6.72 9.83 -12.36
C ARG A 36 7.71 8.82 -11.76
N GLY A 37 7.21 7.65 -11.39
CA GLY A 37 7.96 6.59 -10.72
C GLY A 37 7.05 5.41 -10.37
N ALA A 38 7.64 4.38 -9.78
CA ALA A 38 6.91 3.17 -9.39
C ALA A 38 6.08 3.40 -8.11
N PRO A 39 4.77 3.09 -8.10
CA PRO A 39 3.94 3.16 -6.91
C PRO A 39 4.21 1.98 -5.97
N ALA A 40 3.81 2.11 -4.72
CA ALA A 40 4.02 1.10 -3.68
C ALA A 40 3.10 -0.11 -3.84
N THR A 41 3.57 -1.30 -3.48
CA THR A 41 2.77 -2.53 -3.35
C THR A 41 3.27 -3.34 -2.17
N ILE A 42 2.47 -4.30 -1.73
CA ILE A 42 2.90 -5.34 -0.79
C ILE A 42 3.15 -6.64 -1.55
N VAL A 43 4.25 -7.32 -1.23
CA VAL A 43 4.56 -8.65 -1.79
C VAL A 43 4.67 -9.65 -0.65
N GLU A 44 4.19 -10.87 -0.87
CA GLU A 44 4.33 -11.96 0.10
C GLU A 44 5.80 -12.30 0.26
N GLN A 45 6.27 -12.30 1.50
CA GLN A 45 7.64 -12.62 1.85
C GLN A 45 7.70 -13.14 3.28
N GLU A 46 7.83 -14.46 3.42
CA GLU A 46 7.86 -15.15 4.71
C GLU A 46 8.92 -14.57 5.65
N GLY A 47 8.54 -14.39 6.92
CA GLY A 47 9.41 -13.85 7.97
C GLY A 47 9.62 -12.34 7.92
N LYS A 48 9.09 -11.63 6.91
CA LYS A 48 9.11 -10.16 6.85
C LYS A 48 7.85 -9.55 7.45
N LYS A 49 7.93 -8.24 7.67
CA LYS A 49 6.83 -7.41 8.18
C LYS A 49 6.80 -6.10 7.42
N VAL A 50 5.61 -5.65 7.05
CA VAL A 50 5.39 -4.30 6.50
C VAL A 50 4.49 -3.53 7.44
N TRP A 51 4.98 -2.37 7.90
CA TRP A 51 4.24 -1.48 8.79
C TRP A 51 3.36 -0.53 7.99
N GLY A 52 2.20 -0.21 8.54
CA GLY A 52 1.23 0.67 7.89
C GLY A 52 0.39 1.48 8.87
N ALA A 53 -0.28 2.47 8.32
CA ALA A 53 -1.29 3.26 9.01
C ALA A 53 -2.65 2.58 8.95
N ILE A 54 -3.36 2.51 10.07
CA ILE A 54 -4.73 1.99 10.12
C ILE A 54 -5.70 3.16 10.14
N TRP A 55 -6.62 3.15 9.17
CA TRP A 55 -7.66 4.14 8.98
C TRP A 55 -9.03 3.46 9.01
N GLU A 56 -9.96 4.07 9.74
CA GLU A 56 -11.38 3.73 9.69
C GLU A 56 -12.05 4.69 8.71
N ILE A 57 -12.76 4.15 7.73
CA ILE A 57 -13.43 4.90 6.67
C ILE A 57 -14.83 4.33 6.54
N ASP A 58 -15.82 5.20 6.32
CA ASP A 58 -17.20 4.76 6.16
C ASP A 58 -17.36 3.99 4.85
N ASN A 59 -18.18 2.93 4.85
CA ASN A 59 -18.38 2.09 3.67
C ASN A 59 -19.02 2.86 2.50
N SER A 60 -19.70 3.98 2.75
CA SER A 60 -20.16 4.89 1.68
C SER A 60 -19.03 5.43 0.81
N ASN A 61 -17.79 5.52 1.32
CA ASN A 61 -16.62 5.94 0.55
C ASN A 61 -15.86 4.77 -0.09
N LEU A 62 -16.31 3.53 0.06
CA LEU A 62 -15.59 2.35 -0.47
C LEU A 62 -15.40 2.41 -1.99
N ALA A 63 -16.45 2.77 -2.73
CA ALA A 63 -16.39 2.88 -4.19
C ALA A 63 -15.42 4.00 -4.64
N ASP A 64 -15.33 5.08 -3.87
CA ASP A 64 -14.40 6.17 -4.16
C ASP A 64 -12.96 5.74 -3.89
N LEU A 65 -12.72 4.97 -2.83
CA LEU A 65 -11.42 4.41 -2.50
C LEU A 65 -10.95 3.42 -3.59
N ASP A 66 -11.82 2.49 -4.00
CA ASP A 66 -11.52 1.54 -5.09
C ASP A 66 -11.23 2.28 -6.42
N ARG A 67 -11.94 3.38 -6.69
CA ARG A 67 -11.70 4.21 -7.87
C ARG A 67 -10.35 4.93 -7.81
N GLN A 68 -9.94 5.41 -6.64
CA GLN A 68 -8.63 6.08 -6.44
C GLN A 68 -7.45 5.14 -6.71
N GLU A 69 -7.57 3.91 -6.23
CA GLU A 69 -6.58 2.85 -6.41
C GLU A 69 -6.67 2.17 -7.78
N GLY A 70 -7.58 2.63 -8.66
CA GLY A 70 -7.68 2.14 -10.02
C GLY A 70 -8.10 0.67 -10.12
N VAL A 71 -8.91 0.18 -9.19
CA VAL A 71 -9.43 -1.20 -9.17
C VAL A 71 -10.18 -1.52 -10.46
N HIS A 72 -11.01 -0.58 -10.94
CA HIS A 72 -11.73 -0.68 -12.22
C HIS A 72 -10.82 -0.79 -13.45
N ASN A 73 -9.55 -0.37 -13.34
CA ASN A 73 -8.55 -0.47 -14.41
C ASN A 73 -7.52 -1.58 -14.15
N SER A 74 -7.77 -2.47 -13.19
CA SER A 74 -6.86 -3.56 -12.81
C SER A 74 -5.46 -3.09 -12.42
N VAL A 75 -5.33 -1.89 -11.83
CA VAL A 75 -4.05 -1.39 -11.31
C VAL A 75 -3.74 -2.09 -9.98
N TYR A 76 -4.66 -1.94 -9.02
CA TYR A 76 -4.64 -2.65 -7.75
C TYR A 76 -5.84 -3.59 -7.62
N LYS A 77 -5.66 -4.64 -6.82
CA LYS A 77 -6.75 -5.47 -6.32
C LYS A 77 -6.93 -5.22 -4.82
N PRO A 78 -8.18 -5.10 -4.34
CA PRO A 78 -8.45 -5.05 -2.91
C PRO A 78 -8.33 -6.44 -2.29
N LEU A 79 -7.77 -6.49 -1.07
CA LEU A 79 -7.66 -7.69 -0.25
C LEU A 79 -8.12 -7.35 1.17
N THR A 80 -8.61 -8.35 1.90
CA THR A 80 -8.82 -8.25 3.35
C THR A 80 -7.73 -9.09 4.02
N LEU A 81 -6.84 -8.44 4.75
CA LEU A 81 -5.71 -9.10 5.41
C LEU A 81 -5.67 -8.78 6.91
N PRO A 82 -5.22 -9.73 7.75
CA PRO A 82 -5.09 -9.52 9.18
C PRO A 82 -3.86 -8.65 9.49
N VAL A 83 -4.09 -7.45 10.01
CA VAL A 83 -3.05 -6.54 10.47
C VAL A 83 -2.83 -6.76 11.96
N VAL A 84 -1.59 -7.02 12.36
CA VAL A 84 -1.19 -7.17 13.76
C VAL A 84 -1.03 -5.78 14.39
N LEU A 85 -1.77 -5.55 15.47
CA LEU A 85 -1.71 -4.33 16.27
C LEU A 85 -0.55 -4.38 17.27
N PRO A 86 -0.09 -3.23 17.80
CA PRO A 86 0.92 -3.19 18.85
C PRO A 86 0.51 -3.92 20.13
N THR A 87 -0.79 -4.09 20.37
CA THR A 87 -1.33 -4.86 21.50
C THR A 87 -1.15 -6.38 21.34
N GLY A 88 -0.82 -6.85 20.13
CA GLY A 88 -0.75 -8.27 19.79
C GLY A 88 -2.03 -8.81 19.14
N ASP A 89 -3.13 -8.08 19.21
CA ASP A 89 -4.38 -8.44 18.53
C ASP A 89 -4.28 -8.27 17.02
N THR A 90 -5.18 -8.92 16.28
CA THR A 90 -5.29 -8.78 14.82
C THR A 90 -6.57 -8.07 14.43
N LEU A 91 -6.48 -7.20 13.44
CA LEU A 91 -7.61 -6.51 12.83
C LEU A 91 -7.63 -6.75 11.32
N ASP A 92 -8.73 -7.28 10.81
CA ASP A 92 -8.92 -7.43 9.37
C ASP A 92 -9.08 -6.06 8.71
N CYS A 93 -8.13 -5.73 7.85
CA CYS A 93 -8.09 -4.45 7.16
C CYS A 93 -8.18 -4.66 5.66
N ARG A 94 -8.90 -3.76 4.97
CA ARG A 94 -8.83 -3.65 3.51
C ARG A 94 -7.48 -3.06 3.12
N VAL A 95 -6.76 -3.75 2.24
CA VAL A 95 -5.49 -3.31 1.68
C VAL A 95 -5.52 -3.41 0.16
N TYR A 96 -4.66 -2.66 -0.52
CA TYR A 96 -4.52 -2.69 -1.97
C TYR A 96 -3.16 -3.24 -2.35
N GLN A 97 -3.16 -4.24 -3.23
CA GLN A 97 -1.95 -4.85 -3.79
C GLN A 97 -1.97 -4.68 -5.31
N LEU A 98 -0.83 -4.38 -5.93
CA LEU A 98 -0.75 -4.32 -7.39
C LEU A 98 -1.20 -5.66 -7.99
N VAL A 99 -2.00 -5.62 -9.05
CA VAL A 99 -2.44 -6.85 -9.75
C VAL A 99 -1.24 -7.56 -10.36
N ARG A 100 -0.32 -6.78 -10.95
CA ARG A 100 0.98 -7.26 -11.42
C ARG A 100 2.01 -6.97 -10.34
N ASN A 101 2.30 -7.96 -9.51
CA ASN A 101 3.38 -7.86 -8.54
C ASN A 101 4.73 -8.21 -9.19
N PRO A 102 5.82 -7.56 -8.76
CA PRO A 102 7.14 -7.97 -9.18
C PRO A 102 7.47 -9.36 -8.64
N CYS A 103 8.28 -10.14 -9.37
CA CYS A 103 8.95 -11.29 -8.78
C CYS A 103 9.84 -10.84 -7.62
N CYS A 104 9.99 -11.72 -6.62
CA CYS A 104 10.92 -11.52 -5.51
C CYS A 104 12.30 -11.11 -6.05
N LEU A 105 12.85 -10.01 -5.53
CA LEU A 105 14.23 -9.66 -5.85
C LEU A 105 15.13 -10.76 -5.31
N ALA A 106 16.10 -11.19 -6.12
CA ALA A 106 17.16 -12.03 -5.63
C ALA A 106 17.88 -11.31 -4.45
N PRO A 107 18.30 -12.04 -3.40
CA PRO A 107 18.90 -11.44 -2.20
C PRO A 107 20.16 -10.60 -2.47
N ASP A 108 20.78 -10.80 -3.62
CA ASP A 108 22.05 -10.24 -4.09
C ASP A 108 21.89 -9.15 -5.18
N ALA A 109 20.66 -8.69 -5.44
CA ALA A 109 20.43 -7.62 -6.41
C ALA A 109 21.09 -6.31 -5.95
N VAL A 110 22.25 -5.99 -6.53
CA VAL A 110 23.07 -4.80 -6.21
C VAL A 110 22.36 -3.50 -6.59
N ASP A 111 21.58 -3.52 -7.68
CA ASP A 111 20.82 -2.37 -8.17
C ASP A 111 19.34 -2.70 -8.33
N ARG A 112 18.46 -1.80 -7.85
CA ARG A 112 17.02 -1.91 -8.13
C ARG A 112 16.75 -1.46 -9.58
N PRO A 113 16.06 -2.27 -10.39
CA PRO A 113 15.60 -1.87 -11.72
C PRO A 113 14.88 -0.51 -11.69
N TYR A 114 15.05 0.32 -12.71
CA TYR A 114 14.42 1.63 -12.81
C TYR A 114 12.89 1.59 -12.61
N GLU A 115 12.25 0.53 -13.12
CA GLU A 115 10.81 0.27 -12.97
C GLU A 115 10.34 -0.05 -11.54
N ARG A 116 11.28 -0.23 -10.60
CA ARG A 116 11.05 -0.42 -9.16
C ARG A 116 11.48 0.78 -8.33
N GLN A 117 11.85 1.88 -8.98
CA GLN A 117 12.27 3.09 -8.28
C GLN A 117 11.08 4.04 -8.12
N PRO A 118 10.67 4.35 -6.89
CA PRO A 118 9.70 5.40 -6.64
C PRO A 118 10.28 6.76 -7.02
N SER A 119 9.43 7.72 -7.37
CA SER A 119 9.89 9.08 -7.60
C SER A 119 10.29 9.75 -6.29
N LYS A 120 11.22 10.73 -6.35
CA LYS A 120 11.63 11.51 -5.18
C LYS A 120 10.43 12.17 -4.48
N THR A 121 9.47 12.68 -5.26
CA THR A 121 8.24 13.29 -4.75
C THR A 121 7.36 12.26 -4.04
N TYR A 122 7.28 11.03 -4.54
CA TYR A 122 6.52 9.97 -3.91
C TYR A 122 7.16 9.57 -2.57
N MET A 123 8.48 9.39 -2.53
CA MET A 123 9.25 9.07 -1.31
C MET A 123 9.13 10.12 -0.20
N ASN A 124 8.96 11.41 -0.54
CA ASN A 124 8.78 12.45 0.48
C ASN A 124 7.39 12.42 1.14
N ILE A 125 6.47 11.61 0.63
CA ILE A 125 5.08 11.57 1.07
C ILE A 125 4.81 10.32 1.91
N ILE A 126 5.36 9.17 1.53
CA ILE A 126 5.28 7.89 2.29
C ILE A 126 6.24 7.89 3.48
#